data_AF-A0A8T2MXY6-F1
#
_entry.id   AF-A0A8T2MXY6-F1
#
_cell.length_a   1.000
_cell.length_b   1.000
_cell.length_c   1.000
_cell.angle_alpha   90.00
_cell.angle_beta   90.00
_cell.angle_gamma   90.00
#
_symmetry.space_group_name_H-M   'P 1'
#
loop_
_entity.id
_entity.type
_entity.pdbx_description
1 polymer ?
#
loop_
_entity_poly.entity_id
_entity_poly.type
_entity_poly.pdbx_seq_one_letter_code
_entity_poly.pdbx_strand_id
1 'polypeptide(L)'
;MVAIIHRKFSSIQMQLKQSTCEAVMILRSRFLDARRKRRNFNKQATEVLNEYFYSHLSNPYPSEEAKEELAKKCAITVSQVSNWFGNKRIRYKKNIGKFQEEANLYAVKTAVDAANVSAQASQANSPATPNSDCVHSLPGVESNSAPSCCCRRIPCTLLHT
;
A
#
# COMPACT_ATOMS: atom_id res chain seq x y z
N MET A 1 -56.49 38.44 -4.68
CA MET A 1 -56.05 37.71 -3.47
C MET A 1 -55.56 36.30 -3.80
N VAL A 2 -56.35 35.48 -4.50
CA VAL A 2 -56.02 34.08 -4.87
C VAL A 2 -54.70 33.94 -5.67
N ALA A 3 -54.44 34.80 -6.65
CA ALA A 3 -53.19 34.77 -7.42
C ALA A 3 -51.92 35.02 -6.57
N ILE A 4 -52.05 35.79 -5.48
CA ILE A 4 -50.94 36.06 -4.55
C ILE A 4 -50.65 34.80 -3.73
N ILE A 5 -51.70 34.11 -3.29
CA ILE A 5 -51.61 32.84 -2.54
C ILE A 5 -50.93 31.78 -3.40
N HIS A 6 -51.32 31.62 -4.67
CA HIS A 6 -50.67 30.67 -5.58
C HIS A 6 -49.19 31.00 -5.80
N ARG A 7 -48.83 32.27 -6.00
CA ARG A 7 -47.42 32.67 -6.14
C ARG A 7 -46.60 32.36 -4.89
N LYS A 8 -47.14 32.63 -3.70
CA LYS A 8 -46.47 32.32 -2.43
C LYS A 8 -46.35 30.82 -2.21
N PHE A 9 -47.39 30.04 -2.54
CA PHE A 9 -47.36 28.59 -2.48
C PHE A 9 -46.31 27.99 -3.42
N SER A 10 -46.25 28.45 -4.68
CA SER A 10 -45.22 28.02 -5.63
C SER A 10 -43.80 28.39 -5.17
N SER A 11 -43.62 29.56 -4.57
CA SER A 11 -42.33 29.98 -4.00
C SER A 11 -41.91 29.07 -2.83
N ILE A 12 -42.82 28.75 -1.92
CA ILE A 12 -42.56 27.85 -0.79
C ILE A 12 -42.24 26.44 -1.29
N GLN A 13 -43.01 25.94 -2.25
CA GLN A 13 -42.77 24.64 -2.90
C GLN A 13 -41.37 24.59 -3.56
N MET A 14 -40.97 25.66 -4.24
CA MET A 14 -39.64 25.75 -4.86
C MET A 14 -38.53 25.76 -3.81
N GLN A 15 -38.67 26.52 -2.73
CA GLN A 15 -37.70 26.57 -1.64
C GLN A 15 -37.54 25.21 -0.94
N LEU A 16 -38.66 24.52 -0.67
CA LEU A 16 -38.63 23.18 -0.07
C LEU A 16 -37.92 22.17 -0.99
N LYS A 17 -38.20 22.21 -2.31
CA LYS A 17 -37.52 21.36 -3.29
C LYS A 17 -36.02 21.65 -3.36
N GLN A 18 -35.64 22.93 -3.35
CA GLN A 18 -34.24 23.35 -3.38
C GLN A 18 -33.50 22.87 -2.12
N SER A 19 -34.05 23.13 -0.93
CA SER A 19 -33.46 22.71 0.34
C SER A 19 -33.29 21.19 0.44
N THR A 20 -34.25 20.43 -0.11
CA THR A 20 -34.18 18.97 -0.15
C THR A 20 -33.10 18.50 -1.10
N CYS A 21 -33.01 19.09 -2.30
CA CYS A 21 -31.97 18.75 -3.27
C CYS A 21 -30.57 19.03 -2.71
N GLU A 22 -30.38 20.18 -2.06
CA GLU A 22 -29.13 20.54 -1.40
C GLU A 22 -28.77 19.55 -0.30
N ALA A 23 -29.71 19.20 0.58
CA ALA A 23 -29.49 18.21 1.63
C ALA A 23 -29.10 16.83 1.05
N VAL A 24 -29.76 16.40 -0.02
CA VAL A 24 -29.43 15.15 -0.73
C VAL A 24 -28.04 15.19 -1.33
N MET A 25 -27.66 16.30 -1.98
CA MET A 25 -26.33 16.46 -2.57
C MET A 25 -25.24 16.51 -1.51
N ILE A 26 -25.47 17.17 -0.38
CA ILE A 26 -24.56 17.19 0.78
C ILE A 26 -24.39 15.77 1.32
N LEU A 27 -25.49 15.04 1.54
CA LEU A 27 -25.43 13.67 2.05
C LEU A 27 -24.68 12.75 1.09
N ARG A 28 -24.95 12.88 -0.22
CA ARG A 28 -24.26 12.13 -1.27
C ARG A 28 -22.76 12.44 -1.30
N SER A 29 -22.38 13.71 -1.19
CA SER A 29 -20.96 14.10 -1.13
C SER A 29 -20.30 13.48 0.09
N ARG A 30 -20.86 13.65 1.29
CA ARG A 30 -20.31 13.08 2.53
C ARG A 30 -20.12 11.58 2.45
N PHE A 31 -21.08 10.85 1.87
CA PHE A 31 -20.98 9.41 1.66
C PHE A 31 -19.85 9.05 0.68
N LEU A 32 -19.77 9.75 -0.46
CA LEU A 32 -18.73 9.51 -1.46
C LEU A 32 -17.33 9.91 -0.94
N ASP A 33 -17.23 10.95 -0.14
CA ASP A 33 -15.98 11.42 0.49
C ASP A 33 -15.51 10.41 1.54
N ALA A 34 -16.42 9.89 2.37
CA ALA A 34 -16.12 8.79 3.30
C ALA A 34 -15.65 7.54 2.56
N ARG A 35 -16.26 7.22 1.40
CA ARG A 35 -15.82 6.12 0.54
C ARG A 35 -14.45 6.38 -0.10
N ARG A 36 -14.19 7.60 -0.58
CA ARG A 36 -12.90 8.02 -1.17
C ARG A 36 -11.78 8.07 -0.14
N LYS A 37 -12.08 8.34 1.14
CA LYS A 37 -11.12 8.31 2.25
C LYS A 37 -10.56 6.90 2.51
N ARG A 38 -11.20 5.85 1.98
CA ARG A 38 -10.63 4.50 1.90
C ARG A 38 -9.47 4.49 0.88
N ARG A 39 -8.30 4.98 1.31
CA ARG A 39 -7.08 4.90 0.51
C ARG A 39 -6.64 3.45 0.38
N ASN A 40 -6.20 3.07 -0.82
CA ASN A 40 -5.48 1.83 -1.02
C ASN A 40 -4.19 1.87 -0.18
N PHE A 41 -3.74 0.72 0.29
CA PHE A 41 -2.44 0.62 0.96
C PHE A 41 -1.33 1.01 -0.02
N ASN A 42 -0.19 1.41 0.53
CA ASN A 42 1.02 1.61 -0.27
C ASN A 42 1.34 0.30 -1.04
N LYS A 43 1.93 0.42 -2.23
CA LYS A 43 2.36 -0.74 -3.03
C LYS A 43 3.30 -1.63 -2.22
N GLN A 44 4.27 -1.02 -1.55
CA GLN A 44 5.22 -1.70 -0.65
C GLN A 44 4.52 -2.47 0.49
N ALA A 45 3.55 -1.83 1.16
CA ALA A 45 2.77 -2.49 2.20
C ALA A 45 1.95 -3.67 1.65
N THR A 46 1.41 -3.52 0.44
CA THR A 46 0.67 -4.59 -0.23
C THR A 46 1.58 -5.74 -0.65
N GLU A 47 2.80 -5.44 -1.08
CA GLU A 47 3.82 -6.44 -1.45
C GLU A 47 4.22 -7.30 -0.25
N VAL A 48 4.51 -6.68 0.90
CA VAL A 48 4.84 -7.40 2.15
C VAL A 48 3.70 -8.32 2.60
N LEU A 49 2.45 -7.83 2.54
CA LEU A 49 1.27 -8.63 2.89
C LEU A 49 1.04 -9.79 1.91
N ASN A 50 1.29 -9.58 0.62
CA ASN A 50 1.20 -10.61 -0.41
C ASN A 50 2.28 -11.68 -0.24
N GLU A 51 3.53 -11.29 -0.02
CA GLU A 51 4.65 -12.20 0.20
C GLU A 51 4.38 -13.15 1.39
N TYR A 52 3.90 -12.61 2.50
CA TYR A 52 3.50 -13.42 3.65
C TYR A 52 2.34 -14.36 3.31
N PHE A 53 1.33 -13.87 2.59
CA PHE A 53 0.16 -14.67 2.20
C PHE A 53 0.54 -15.85 1.29
N TYR A 54 1.42 -15.62 0.30
CA TYR A 54 1.84 -16.65 -0.64
C TYR A 54 2.81 -17.66 -0.02
N SER A 55 3.70 -17.22 0.89
CA SER A 55 4.57 -18.14 1.65
C SER A 55 3.79 -19.03 2.62
N HIS A 56 2.61 -18.58 3.10
CA HIS A 56 1.77 -19.32 4.05
C HIS A 56 0.41 -19.74 3.44
N LEU A 57 0.41 -20.17 2.18
CA LEU A 57 -0.81 -20.59 1.46
C LEU A 57 -1.54 -21.77 2.12
N SER A 58 -0.80 -22.68 2.76
CA SER A 58 -1.36 -23.84 3.46
C SER A 58 -2.16 -23.46 4.71
N ASN A 59 -1.74 -22.41 5.41
CA ASN A 59 -2.40 -21.89 6.60
C ASN A 59 -2.34 -20.35 6.67
N PRO A 60 -3.20 -19.64 5.92
CA PRO A 60 -3.17 -18.17 5.79
C PRO A 60 -3.85 -17.45 6.96
N TYR A 61 -3.48 -17.85 8.18
CA TYR A 61 -3.94 -17.28 9.45
C TYR A 61 -2.72 -16.81 10.25
N PRO A 62 -2.26 -15.56 10.05
CA PRO A 62 -1.16 -15.03 10.86
C PRO A 62 -1.54 -15.03 12.33
N SER A 63 -0.60 -15.44 13.19
CA SER A 63 -0.69 -15.30 14.64
C SER A 63 -0.78 -13.82 15.03
N GLU A 64 -1.14 -13.52 16.28
CA GLU A 64 -1.26 -12.13 16.73
C GLU A 64 0.08 -11.39 16.63
N GLU A 65 1.18 -12.04 17.01
CA GLU A 65 2.54 -11.51 16.86
C GLU A 65 2.89 -11.21 15.40
N ALA A 66 2.58 -12.12 14.47
CA ALA A 66 2.82 -11.90 13.05
C ALA A 66 2.01 -10.73 12.48
N LYS A 67 0.78 -10.51 12.97
CA LYS A 67 -0.02 -9.34 12.57
C LYS A 67 0.60 -8.04 13.08
N GLU A 68 1.14 -8.02 14.29
CA GLU A 68 1.84 -6.85 14.83
C GLU A 68 3.09 -6.52 14.04
N GLU A 69 3.89 -7.52 13.66
CA GLU A 69 5.06 -7.30 12.82
C GLU A 69 4.68 -6.74 11.44
N LEU A 70 3.66 -7.31 10.80
CA LEU A 70 3.18 -6.83 9.50
C LEU A 70 2.61 -5.42 9.60
N ALA A 71 1.90 -5.10 10.68
CA ALA A 71 1.41 -3.76 10.98
C ALA A 71 2.56 -2.74 11.08
N LYS A 72 3.63 -3.08 11.82
CA LYS A 72 4.84 -2.27 11.95
C LYS A 72 5.54 -2.07 10.59
N LYS A 73 5.78 -3.16 9.86
CA LYS A 73 6.46 -3.15 8.53
C LYS A 73 5.67 -2.35 7.49
N CYS A 74 4.35 -2.46 7.50
CA CYS A 74 3.47 -1.82 6.52
C CYS A 74 3.00 -0.42 6.95
N ALA A 75 3.32 0.04 8.17
CA ALA A 75 2.82 1.26 8.79
C ALA A 75 1.27 1.37 8.74
N ILE A 76 0.60 0.26 9.08
CA ILE A 76 -0.88 0.15 9.14
C ILE A 76 -1.30 -0.42 10.48
N THR A 77 -2.59 -0.37 10.80
CA THR A 77 -3.11 -0.91 12.07
C THR A 77 -3.28 -2.43 11.99
N VAL A 78 -3.19 -3.11 13.15
CA VAL A 78 -3.43 -4.56 13.27
C VAL A 78 -4.83 -4.95 12.75
N SER A 79 -5.84 -4.09 12.99
CA SER A 79 -7.18 -4.28 12.44
C SER A 79 -7.20 -4.22 10.90
N GLN A 80 -6.43 -3.32 10.29
CA GLN A 80 -6.29 -3.25 8.83
C GLN A 80 -5.62 -4.52 8.26
N VAL A 81 -4.61 -5.05 8.93
CA VAL A 81 -3.97 -6.33 8.58
C VAL A 81 -4.99 -7.47 8.63
N SER A 82 -5.72 -7.61 9.75
CA SER A 82 -6.74 -8.65 9.93
C SER A 82 -7.83 -8.60 8.84
N ASN A 83 -8.34 -7.40 8.56
CA ASN A 83 -9.33 -7.17 7.51
C ASN A 83 -8.77 -7.48 6.11
N TRP A 84 -7.50 -7.16 5.85
CA TRP A 84 -6.87 -7.46 4.58
C TRP A 84 -6.75 -8.97 4.36
N PHE A 85 -6.24 -9.73 5.35
CA PHE A 85 -6.13 -11.19 5.26
C PHE A 85 -7.50 -11.86 5.11
N GLY A 86 -8.51 -11.41 5.83
CA GLY A 86 -9.88 -11.89 5.67
C GLY A 86 -10.40 -11.71 4.23
N ASN A 87 -10.24 -10.50 3.67
CA ASN A 87 -10.64 -10.21 2.30
C ASN A 87 -9.81 -10.99 1.25
N LYS A 88 -8.49 -11.11 1.45
CA LYS A 88 -7.57 -11.81 0.55
C LYS A 88 -7.92 -13.30 0.46
N ARG A 89 -8.20 -13.98 1.58
CA ARG A 89 -8.65 -15.38 1.60
C ARG A 89 -9.95 -15.60 0.80
N ILE A 90 -10.93 -14.72 0.97
CA ILE A 90 -12.21 -14.81 0.22
C ILE A 90 -11.97 -14.64 -1.28
N ARG A 91 -11.14 -13.68 -1.69
CA ARG A 91 -10.82 -13.44 -3.11
C ARG A 91 -10.06 -14.62 -3.74
N TYR A 92 -9.10 -15.18 -2.99
CA TYR A 92 -8.31 -16.34 -3.42
C TYR A 92 -9.20 -17.56 -3.62
N LYS A 93 -10.03 -17.92 -2.62
CA LYS A 93 -10.94 -19.08 -2.71
C LYS A 93 -11.93 -18.97 -3.87
N LYS A 94 -12.40 -17.75 -4.18
CA LYS A 94 -13.37 -17.51 -5.27
C LYS A 94 -12.76 -17.56 -6.68
N ASN A 95 -11.42 -17.49 -6.82
CA ASN A 95 -10.75 -17.34 -8.11
C ASN A 95 -9.46 -18.17 -8.20
N ILE A 96 -9.45 -19.38 -7.64
CA ILE A 96 -8.27 -20.26 -7.51
C ILE A 96 -7.41 -20.32 -8.78
N GLY A 97 -8.02 -20.46 -9.97
CA GLY A 97 -7.27 -20.59 -11.24
C GLY A 97 -6.48 -19.36 -11.69
N LYS A 98 -6.89 -18.14 -11.31
CA LYS A 98 -6.18 -16.89 -11.70
C LYS A 98 -5.08 -16.50 -10.72
N PHE A 99 -5.22 -16.86 -9.45
CA PHE A 99 -4.27 -16.51 -8.41
C PHE A 99 -3.09 -17.48 -8.30
N GLN A 100 -3.18 -18.67 -8.93
CA GLN A 100 -2.06 -19.60 -9.05
C GLN A 100 -0.91 -18.98 -9.85
N GLU A 101 -1.21 -18.21 -10.91
CA GLU A 101 -0.22 -17.51 -11.73
C GLU A 101 0.49 -16.39 -10.96
N GLU A 102 -0.26 -15.64 -10.15
CA GLU A 102 0.29 -14.56 -9.30
C GLU A 102 1.16 -15.12 -8.16
N ALA A 103 0.77 -16.27 -7.59
CA ALA A 103 1.60 -17.01 -6.62
C ALA A 103 2.89 -17.54 -7.26
N ASN A 104 2.80 -18.03 -8.51
CA ASN A 104 3.97 -18.52 -9.24
C ASN A 104 4.95 -17.38 -9.55
N LEU A 105 4.44 -16.19 -9.91
CA LEU A 105 5.24 -14.96 -10.08
C LEU A 105 5.99 -14.56 -8.80
N TYR A 106 5.33 -14.65 -7.64
CA TYR A 106 5.96 -14.34 -6.35
C TYR A 106 7.00 -15.39 -5.94
N ALA A 107 6.72 -16.68 -6.16
CA ALA A 107 7.68 -17.76 -5.90
C ALA A 107 8.94 -17.64 -6.77
N VAL A 108 8.78 -17.29 -8.05
CA VAL A 108 9.91 -17.02 -8.95
C VAL A 108 10.73 -15.84 -8.44
N LYS A 109 10.10 -14.72 -8.05
CA LYS A 109 10.76 -13.53 -7.51
C LYS A 109 11.64 -13.87 -6.29
N THR A 110 11.09 -14.58 -5.31
CA THR A 110 11.83 -15.04 -4.12
C THR A 110 13.01 -15.94 -4.49
N ALA A 111 12.86 -16.81 -5.50
CA ALA A 111 13.96 -17.65 -5.97
C ALA A 111 15.08 -16.85 -6.67
N VAL A 112 14.75 -15.80 -7.43
CA VAL A 112 15.78 -14.94 -8.07
C VAL A 112 16.51 -14.10 -7.03
N ASP A 113 15.81 -13.58 -6.03
CA ASP A 113 16.43 -12.82 -4.93
C ASP A 113 17.36 -13.73 -4.10
N ALA A 114 16.96 -14.98 -3.84
CA ALA A 114 17.83 -15.98 -3.18
C ALA A 114 19.06 -16.37 -4.02
N ALA A 115 18.91 -16.46 -5.35
CA ALA A 115 20.03 -16.69 -6.28
C ALA A 115 21.01 -15.51 -6.33
N ASN A 116 20.52 -14.28 -6.19
CA ASN A 116 21.37 -13.08 -6.21
C ASN A 116 22.16 -12.91 -4.89
N VAL A 117 21.57 -13.29 -3.75
CA VAL A 117 22.25 -13.31 -2.44
C VAL A 117 23.37 -14.36 -2.42
N SER A 118 23.19 -15.52 -3.07
CA SER A 118 24.23 -16.56 -3.18
C SER A 118 25.36 -16.17 -4.15
N ALA A 119 25.08 -15.35 -5.17
CA ALA A 119 26.11 -14.78 -6.05
C ALA A 119 26.99 -13.72 -5.34
N GLN A 120 26.42 -12.91 -4.42
CA GLN A 120 27.20 -11.93 -3.64
C GLN A 120 28.02 -12.57 -2.50
N ALA A 121 27.55 -13.66 -1.90
CA ALA A 121 28.31 -14.40 -0.88
C ALA A 121 29.58 -15.08 -1.43
N SER A 122 29.69 -15.22 -2.75
CA SER A 122 30.84 -15.87 -3.41
C SER A 122 32.05 -14.94 -3.64
N GLN A 123 31.99 -13.66 -3.23
CA GLN A 123 33.15 -12.72 -3.29
C GLN A 123 33.79 -12.40 -1.93
N ALA A 124 33.36 -13.04 -0.83
CA ALA A 124 33.93 -12.80 0.49
C ALA A 124 34.29 -14.12 1.21
N ASN A 125 35.22 -14.91 0.64
CA ASN A 125 35.96 -15.87 1.45
C ASN A 125 37.35 -16.16 0.86
N SER A 126 38.37 -15.51 1.41
CA SER A 126 39.76 -15.99 1.36
C SER A 126 40.37 -15.75 2.74
N PRO A 127 40.71 -16.80 3.50
CA PRO A 127 41.40 -16.66 4.77
C PRO A 127 42.91 -16.61 4.50
N ALA A 128 43.55 -15.48 4.81
CA ALA A 128 45.00 -15.38 4.86
C ALA A 128 45.41 -14.69 6.17
N THR A 129 46.03 -15.45 7.07
CA THR A 129 46.92 -14.98 8.14
C THR A 129 48.01 -16.04 8.35
N PRO A 130 49.15 -15.75 9.02
CA PRO A 130 49.57 -14.49 9.64
C PRO A 130 50.97 -14.03 9.22
N ASN A 131 51.34 -12.78 9.52
CA ASN A 131 52.66 -12.42 10.06
C ASN A 131 52.64 -10.99 10.63
N SER A 132 53.30 -10.85 11.78
CA SER A 132 53.45 -9.66 12.61
C SER A 132 54.13 -8.48 11.91
N ASP A 133 53.69 -7.25 12.19
CA ASP A 133 54.48 -6.23 12.92
C ASP A 133 53.69 -4.91 13.09
N CYS A 134 53.93 -4.22 14.22
CA CYS A 134 53.52 -2.85 14.54
C CYS A 134 53.92 -1.85 13.41
N VAL A 135 53.37 -0.64 13.23
CA VAL A 135 53.45 0.57 14.11
C VAL A 135 52.46 1.66 13.60
N HIS A 136 51.83 2.41 14.52
CA HIS A 136 51.33 3.80 14.48
C HIS A 136 50.81 4.45 13.17
N SER A 137 49.57 4.99 13.19
CA SER A 137 49.26 6.45 13.23
C SER A 137 47.78 6.75 12.88
N LEU A 138 47.10 7.54 13.73
CA LEU A 138 45.93 8.40 13.42
C LEU A 138 46.43 9.67 12.66
N PRO A 139 45.63 10.48 11.91
CA PRO A 139 44.29 11.00 12.27
C PRO A 139 43.29 11.34 11.11
N GLY A 140 42.09 11.86 11.46
CA GLY A 140 41.26 12.77 10.64
C GLY A 140 40.03 12.15 9.92
N VAL A 141 38.77 12.24 10.38
CA VAL A 141 37.78 13.36 10.36
C VAL A 141 36.91 13.46 9.08
N GLU A 142 35.58 13.39 9.28
CA GLU A 142 34.43 13.87 8.45
C GLU A 142 34.20 13.26 7.05
N SER A 143 32.98 13.10 6.49
CA SER A 143 31.64 13.63 6.76
C SER A 143 30.59 12.86 5.95
N ASN A 144 29.34 12.90 6.45
CA ASN A 144 28.12 12.43 5.78
C ASN A 144 27.84 13.17 4.45
N SER A 145 27.38 12.46 3.41
CA SER A 145 26.37 13.01 2.48
C SER A 145 25.68 11.92 1.64
N ALA A 146 24.36 12.05 1.52
CA ALA A 146 23.42 11.15 0.84
C ALA A 146 23.45 11.27 -0.69
N PRO A 147 22.97 10.25 -1.45
CA PRO A 147 22.57 10.46 -2.83
C PRO A 147 21.07 10.79 -2.95
N SER A 148 20.82 12.08 -3.22
CA SER A 148 19.95 12.60 -4.29
C SER A 148 18.65 11.86 -4.66
N CYS A 149 17.53 12.46 -4.23
CA CYS A 149 16.19 12.28 -4.78
C CYS A 149 16.14 12.61 -6.29
N CYS A 150 15.96 11.60 -7.15
CA CYS A 150 15.48 11.80 -8.52
C CYS A 150 13.94 11.74 -8.55
N CYS A 151 13.30 12.90 -8.39
CA CYS A 151 11.89 13.11 -8.71
C CYS A 151 11.68 13.00 -10.23
N ARG A 152 11.27 11.83 -10.74
CA ARG A 152 10.74 11.72 -12.11
C ARG A 152 9.24 12.03 -12.13
N ARG A 153 8.95 13.26 -12.57
CA ARG A 153 7.66 13.78 -13.00
C ARG A 153 6.95 12.83 -13.96
N ILE A 154 5.65 12.68 -13.71
CA ILE A 154 4.64 12.11 -14.59
C ILE A 154 4.44 13.06 -15.80
N PRO A 155 4.54 12.60 -17.07
CA PRO A 155 4.04 13.38 -18.19
C PRO A 155 2.54 13.16 -18.37
N CYS A 156 1.77 14.23 -18.12
CA CYS A 156 0.41 14.40 -18.65
C CYS A 156 0.48 14.54 -20.18
N THR A 157 -0.15 13.61 -20.89
CA THR A 157 -0.52 13.72 -22.31
C THR A 157 -1.89 13.07 -22.45
N LEU A 158 -2.84 13.52 -23.25
CA LEU A 158 -3.15 14.80 -23.86
C LEU A 158 -4.64 14.60 -24.26
N LEU A 159 -5.53 15.46 -23.79
CA LEU A 159 -6.89 15.56 -24.33
C LEU A 159 -6.78 16.30 -25.67
N HIS A 160 -7.28 15.74 -26.77
CA HIS A 160 -7.91 16.42 -27.91
C HIS A 160 -8.27 15.39 -28.98
N THR A 161 -9.55 15.02 -29.06
CA THR A 161 -10.52 15.38 -30.12
C THR A 161 -11.80 14.60 -29.87
#